data_AF-A0A399XTY6-F1
#
_entry.id   AF-A0A399XTY6-F1
#
_cell.length_a   1.000
_cell.length_b   1.000
_cell.length_c   1.000
_cell.angle_alpha   90.00
_cell.angle_beta   90.00
_cell.angle_gamma   90.00
#
_symmetry.space_group_name_H-M   'P 1'
#
loop_
_entity.id
_entity.type
_entity.pdbx_description
1 polymer ?
#
loop_
_entity_poly.entity_id
_entity_poly.type
_entity_poly.pdbx_seq_one_letter_code
_entity_poly.pdbx_strand_id
1 'polypeptide(L)' 'MSQATIKVRADGPYKVTGDFVLTDHEGNIIETGDDIVLCRCGHSDTKPFCDRSHKEIGFRG' A
#
# COMPACT_ATOMS: atom_id res chain seq x y z
N MET A 1 8.80 -11.15 -18.07
CA MET A 1 9.23 -10.55 -16.80
C MET A 1 7.95 -10.18 -16.05
N SER A 2 7.64 -10.88 -14.97
CA SER A 2 6.51 -10.56 -14.12
C SER A 2 6.85 -9.26 -13.38
N GLN A 3 6.17 -8.18 -13.77
CA GLN A 3 6.54 -6.83 -13.35
C GLN A 3 5.45 -6.29 -12.42
N ALA A 4 5.82 -6.01 -11.18
CA ALA A 4 4.93 -5.29 -10.26
C ALA A 4 4.68 -3.87 -10.79
N THR A 5 3.43 -3.43 -10.72
CA THR A 5 3.03 -2.05 -11.01
C THR A 5 2.61 -1.37 -9.71
N ILE A 6 3.17 -0.19 -9.44
CA ILE A 6 2.79 0.65 -8.31
C ILE A 6 2.07 1.88 -8.87
N LYS A 7 0.76 1.96 -8.65
CA LYS A 7 -0.07 3.10 -9.02
C LYS A 7 -0.26 4.04 -7.83
N VAL A 8 0.22 5.27 -7.96
CA VAL A 8 -0.09 6.35 -7.03
C VAL A 8 -1.51 6.84 -7.32
N ARG A 9 -2.43 6.72 -6.36
CA ARG A 9 -3.78 7.29 -6.49
C ARG A 9 -3.76 8.73 -5.96
N ALA A 10 -4.36 9.65 -6.72
CA ALA A 10 -4.58 11.02 -6.28
C ALA A 10 -5.31 11.03 -4.93
N ASP A 11 -4.81 11.80 -3.96
CA ASP A 11 -5.38 11.92 -2.62
C ASP A 11 -5.58 10.57 -1.90
N GLY A 12 -4.77 9.57 -2.25
CA GLY A 12 -5.00 8.18 -1.87
C GLY A 12 -3.76 7.30 -1.76
N PRO A 13 -3.95 5.99 -1.53
CA PRO A 13 -2.87 5.05 -1.27
C PRO A 13 -2.06 4.70 -2.53
N TYR A 14 -0.95 3.99 -2.33
CA TYR A 14 -0.29 3.26 -3.41
C TYR A 14 -1.05 1.96 -3.65
N LYS A 15 -1.45 1.68 -4.90
CA LYS A 15 -1.97 0.37 -5.30
C LYS A 15 -0.84 -0.42 -5.96
N VAL A 16 -0.46 -1.54 -5.36
CA VAL A 16 0.52 -2.48 -5.90
C VAL A 16 -0.22 -3.65 -6.52
N THR A 17 0.16 -4.05 -7.73
CA THR A 17 -0.46 -5.15 -8.48
C THR A 17 0.59 -5.94 -9.25
N GLY A 18 0.42 -7.25 -9.32
CA GLY A 18 1.28 -8.15 -10.09
C GLY A 18 2.13 -9.03 -9.18
N ASP A 19 3.28 -9.46 -9.68
CA ASP A 19 4.19 -10.34 -8.95
C ASP A 19 5.13 -9.49 -8.09
N PHE A 20 4.91 -9.50 -6.78
CA PHE A 20 5.73 -8.80 -5.80
C PHE A 20 5.84 -9.61 -4.50
N VAL A 21 6.91 -9.35 -3.76
CA VAL A 21 7.09 -9.86 -2.40
C VAL A 21 7.13 -8.66 -1.47
N LEU A 22 6.26 -8.65 -0.46
CA LEU A 22 6.31 -7.67 0.61
C LEU A 22 7.13 -8.23 1.78
N THR A 23 8.13 -7.49 2.22
CA THR A 23 8.92 -7.84 3.41
C THR A 23 8.86 -6.73 4.45
N ASP A 24 9.07 -7.09 5.72
CA ASP A 24 9.31 -6.11 6.78
C ASP A 24 10.79 -5.66 6.83
N HIS A 25 11.12 -4.85 7.83
CA HIS A 25 12.49 -4.35 8.05
C HIS A 25 13.50 -5.41 8.49
N GLU A 26 13.04 -6.57 8.98
CA GLU A 26 13.86 -7.72 9.37
C GLU A 26 14.03 -8.72 8.23
N GLY A 27 13.31 -8.53 7.11
CA GLY A 27 13.33 -9.39 5.94
C GLY A 27 12.31 -10.52 6.00
N ASN A 28 11.39 -10.53 6.97
CA ASN A 28 10.31 -11.51 7.01
C ASN A 28 9.30 -11.22 5.89
N ILE A 29 8.84 -12.26 5.22
CA ILE A 29 7.81 -12.16 4.18
C ILE A 29 6.47 -11.91 4.85
N ILE A 30 5.76 -10.89 4.38
CA ILE A 30 4.38 -10.62 4.75
C ILE A 30 3.50 -11.24 3.65
N GLU A 31 2.68 -12.21 4.04
CA GLU A 31 1.74 -12.87 3.13
C GLU A 31 0.72 -11.85 2.58
N THR A 32 0.65 -11.73 1.26
CA THR A 32 -0.25 -10.82 0.54
C THR A 32 -0.85 -11.51 -0.68
N GLY A 33 -1.98 -10.99 -1.17
CA GLY A 33 -2.55 -11.41 -2.46
C GLY A 33 -1.89 -10.72 -3.65
N ASP A 34 -2.45 -10.95 -4.84
CA ASP A 34 -1.99 -10.39 -6.12
C ASP A 34 -2.11 -8.86 -6.21
N ASP A 35 -2.90 -8.26 -5.32
CA ASP A 35 -3.00 -6.81 -5.18
C ASP A 35 -3.11 -6.35 -3.72
N ILE A 36 -2.40 -5.27 -3.41
CA ILE A 36 -2.45 -4.61 -2.11
C ILE A 36 -2.58 -3.10 -2.26
N VAL A 37 -3.02 -2.46 -1.18
CA VAL A 37 -3.05 -1.00 -1.06
C VAL A 37 -2.26 -0.57 0.17
N LEU A 38 -1.18 0.17 -0.08
CA LEU A 38 -0.28 0.65 0.97
C LEU A 38 -0.64 2.08 1.36
N CYS A 39 -0.59 2.36 2.66
CA CYS A 39 -0.84 3.69 3.19
C CYS A 39 0.17 4.70 2.64
N ARG A 40 -0.34 5.83 2.15
CA ARG A 40 0.47 6.99 1.75
C ARG A 40 0.21 8.23 2.61
N CYS A 41 -0.93 8.27 3.30
CA CYS A 41 -1.34 9.44 4.08
C CYS A 41 -0.76 9.49 5.51
N GLY A 42 -0.10 8.43 5.98
CA GLY A 42 0.49 8.34 7.32
C GLY A 42 -0.50 8.04 8.48
N HIS A 43 -1.81 8.06 8.23
CA HIS A 43 -2.84 7.99 9.28
C HIS A 43 -3.59 6.65 9.36
N SER A 44 -3.14 5.62 8.65
CA SER A 44 -3.77 4.30 8.79
C SER A 44 -3.46 3.66 10.16
N ASP A 45 -4.42 3.00 10.76
CA ASP A 45 -4.27 2.17 11.96
C ASP A 45 -3.80 0.74 11.63
N THR A 46 -3.87 0.33 10.36
CA THR A 46 -3.45 -1.01 9.88
C THR A 46 -2.19 -0.94 9.01
N LYS A 47 -1.25 -0.05 9.35
CA LYS A 47 0.02 0.09 8.62
C LYS A 47 0.72 -1.27 8.46
N PRO A 48 1.34 -1.54 7.30
CA PRO A 48 1.59 -0.61 6.19
C PRO A 48 0.41 -0.45 5.21
N PHE A 49 -0.72 -1.11 5.45
CA PHE A 49 -1.86 -1.12 4.55
C PHE A 49 -2.73 0.14 4.68
N CYS A 50 -3.60 0.35 3.69
CA CYS A 50 -4.57 1.44 3.70
C CYS A 50 -5.94 0.94 4.20
N ASP A 51 -6.43 1.51 5.29
CA ASP A 51 -7.76 1.32 5.89
C ASP A 51 -8.82 2.37 5.50
N ARG A 52 -8.43 3.36 4.69
CA ARG A 52 -9.24 4.52 4.24
C ARG A 52 -9.19 5.76 5.13
N SER A 53 -8.35 5.82 6.17
CA SER A 53 -8.16 7.04 6.98
C SER A 53 -7.75 8.27 6.14
N HIS A 54 -7.15 8.08 4.95
CA HIS A 54 -6.88 9.17 4.01
C HIS A 54 -8.12 9.98 3.61
N LYS A 55 -9.30 9.36 3.57
CA LYS A 55 -10.56 10.06 3.27
C LYS A 55 -11.01 10.91 4.44
N GLU A 56 -10.88 10.40 5.65
CA GLU A 56 -11.34 11.05 6.88
C GLU A 56 -10.52 12.30 7.18
N ILE A 57 -9.21 12.23 7.00
CA ILE A 57 -8.31 13.38 7.21
C ILE A 57 -8.28 14.35 6.03
N GLY A 58 -8.97 14.05 4.93
CA GLY A 58 -8.93 14.86 3.70
C GLY A 58 -7.53 14.96 3.09
N PHE A 59 -6.78 13.84 3.05
CA PHE A 59 -5.42 13.79 2.52
C PHE A 59 -5.35 14.39 1.11
N ARG A 60 -4.36 15.26 0.87
CA ARG A 60 -4.07 15.85 -0.44
C ARG A 60 -2.65 15.54 -0.86
N GLY A 61 -2.49 14.94 -2.04
CA GLY A 61 -1.16 14.73 -2.64
C GLY A 61 -1.10 13.65 -3.70
#